data_AF-A0A353M3F6-F1
#
_entry.id   AF-A0A353M3F6-F1
#
_cell.length_a   1.000
_cell.length_b   1.000
_cell.length_c   1.000
_cell.angle_alpha   90.00
_cell.angle_beta   90.00
_cell.angle_gamma   90.00
#
_symmetry.space_group_name_H-M   'P 1'
#
loop_
_entity.id
_entity.type
_entity.pdbx_description
1 polymer ?
#
loop_
_entity_poly.entity_id
_entity_poly.type
_entity_poly.pdbx_seq_one_letter_code
_entity_poly.pdbx_strand_id
1 'polypeptide(L)'
;MTFNYRLPLYEDVLWAKKSDRDTVFQWLPLKQHLIDVTEVMKLLWEHWLSRHQRQEIVGSLSQPNEEMAKNLSGFLAATHDIGKATPVFQSKPSFYQSHDLDRELLEKLERDGFVGITKYYGRLMNPEKTPHAIAGQVLLESYGVGSDISSIVGAHHGTPVEDKSEISSQLGSYANNYFQEQDKEGAV
;
A
#
# COMPACT_ATOMS: atom_id res chain seq x y z
N MET A 1 -26.36 0.40 -13.45
CA MET A 1 -25.51 0.62 -12.27
C MET A 1 -24.75 1.93 -12.48
N THR A 2 -25.11 2.97 -11.73
CA THR A 2 -24.37 4.23 -11.72
C THR A 2 -23.16 4.04 -10.81
N PHE A 3 -21.97 3.93 -11.39
CA PHE A 3 -20.72 4.05 -10.64
C PHE A 3 -20.64 5.50 -10.15
N ASN A 4 -20.85 5.69 -8.85
CA ASN A 4 -20.69 6.98 -8.20
C ASN A 4 -19.18 7.23 -8.04
N TYR A 5 -18.53 7.77 -9.08
CA TYR A 5 -17.22 8.38 -8.94
C TYR A 5 -17.36 9.65 -8.10
N ARG A 6 -17.49 9.49 -6.78
CA ARG A 6 -17.25 10.63 -5.88
C ARG A 6 -15.78 10.99 -6.08
N LEU A 7 -15.54 12.23 -6.50
CA LEU A 7 -14.22 12.86 -6.44
C LEU A 7 -13.58 12.52 -5.08
N PRO A 8 -12.27 12.22 -5.02
CA PRO A 8 -11.62 11.91 -3.76
C PRO A 8 -11.97 13.00 -2.77
N LEU A 9 -12.59 12.59 -1.64
CA LEU A 9 -12.91 13.51 -0.57
C LEU A 9 -11.59 14.14 -0.12
N TYR A 10 -11.64 15.39 0.32
CA TYR A 10 -10.49 16.11 0.88
C TYR A 10 -9.81 15.35 2.05
N GLU A 11 -10.45 14.29 2.55
CA GLU A 11 -10.04 13.38 3.62
C GLU A 11 -9.12 12.22 3.16
N ASP A 12 -8.79 12.08 1.88
CA ASP A 12 -7.83 11.04 1.45
C ASP A 12 -6.37 11.49 1.73
N VAL A 13 -5.98 11.49 3.01
CA VAL A 13 -4.72 12.05 3.53
C VAL A 13 -3.46 11.25 3.17
N LEU A 14 -3.60 9.94 2.92
CA LEU A 14 -2.49 9.06 2.56
C LEU A 14 -2.11 9.24 1.10
N TRP A 15 -0.83 9.37 0.79
CA TRP A 15 -0.33 9.51 -0.58
C TRP A 15 0.29 8.21 -1.12
N ALA A 16 0.08 7.92 -2.41
CA ALA A 16 0.79 6.86 -3.14
C ALA A 16 1.92 7.39 -4.02
N LYS A 17 1.75 8.61 -4.55
CA LYS A 17 2.71 9.32 -5.39
C LYS A 17 2.71 10.80 -5.00
N LYS A 18 3.85 11.45 -5.08
CA LYS A 18 4.00 12.89 -4.87
C LYS A 18 5.04 13.47 -5.83
N SER A 19 4.85 14.72 -6.21
CA SER A 19 5.65 15.44 -7.20
C SER A 19 5.52 16.95 -6.95
N ASP A 20 6.60 17.68 -7.21
CA ASP A 20 6.66 19.14 -7.19
C ASP A 20 7.10 19.72 -8.54
N ARG A 21 6.91 18.93 -9.61
CA ARG A 21 7.21 19.35 -10.99
C ARG A 21 6.53 20.67 -11.32
N ASP A 22 7.24 21.48 -12.09
CA ASP A 22 6.79 22.81 -12.52
C ASP A 22 6.40 23.74 -11.36
N THR A 23 7.03 23.57 -10.19
CA THR A 23 6.77 24.35 -8.95
C THR A 23 5.36 24.20 -8.39
N VAL A 24 4.63 23.18 -8.81
CA VAL A 24 3.27 22.88 -8.33
C VAL A 24 3.29 21.61 -7.50
N PHE A 25 2.84 21.71 -6.25
CA PHE A 25 2.67 20.57 -5.38
C PHE A 25 1.53 19.68 -5.87
N GLN A 26 1.88 18.42 -6.14
CA GLN A 26 0.97 17.40 -6.63
C GLN A 26 1.15 16.12 -5.81
N TRP A 27 0.04 15.48 -5.47
CA TRP A 27 0.04 14.13 -4.91
C TRP A 27 -1.15 13.36 -5.44
N LEU A 28 -0.99 12.04 -5.54
CA LEU A 28 -2.06 11.10 -5.82
C LEU A 28 -2.42 10.39 -4.51
N PRO A 29 -3.65 10.54 -4.01
CA PRO A 29 -4.09 9.80 -2.83
C PRO A 29 -3.97 8.29 -3.03
N LEU A 30 -3.54 7.58 -1.99
CA LEU A 30 -3.30 6.13 -2.02
C LEU A 30 -4.56 5.38 -2.40
N LYS A 31 -5.70 5.72 -1.79
CA LYS A 31 -7.00 5.15 -2.11
C LYS A 31 -7.36 5.29 -3.59
N GLN A 32 -7.14 6.47 -4.17
CA GLN A 32 -7.41 6.69 -5.59
C GLN A 32 -6.51 5.79 -6.47
N HIS A 33 -5.21 5.74 -6.18
CA HIS A 33 -4.28 4.85 -6.88
C HIS A 33 -4.71 3.37 -6.80
N LEU A 34 -5.15 2.90 -5.63
CA LEU A 34 -5.62 1.52 -5.46
C LEU A 34 -6.92 1.26 -6.25
N ILE A 35 -7.86 2.20 -6.27
CA ILE A 35 -9.09 2.11 -7.09
C ILE A 35 -8.72 2.06 -8.58
N ASP A 36 -7.85 2.96 -9.04
CA ASP A 36 -7.43 3.04 -10.44
C ASP A 36 -6.83 1.70 -10.91
N VAL A 37 -5.88 1.16 -10.14
CA VAL A 37 -5.22 -0.12 -10.47
C VAL A 37 -6.21 -1.29 -10.42
N THR A 38 -7.16 -1.28 -9.49
CA THR A 38 -8.21 -2.31 -9.39
C THR A 38 -9.11 -2.33 -10.63
N GLU A 39 -9.57 -1.17 -11.08
CA GLU A 39 -10.44 -1.08 -12.26
C GLU A 39 -9.67 -1.42 -13.53
N VAL A 40 -8.41 -0.98 -13.66
CA VAL A 40 -7.53 -1.42 -14.77
C VAL A 40 -7.35 -2.94 -14.76
N MET A 41 -7.11 -3.56 -13.60
CA MET A 41 -6.96 -5.02 -13.50
C MET A 41 -8.22 -5.76 -13.95
N LYS A 42 -9.40 -5.28 -13.58
CA LYS A 42 -10.68 -5.85 -14.04
C LYS A 42 -10.86 -5.69 -15.55
N LEU A 43 -10.47 -4.55 -16.13
CA LEU A 43 -10.53 -4.34 -17.58
C LEU A 43 -9.55 -5.27 -18.31
N LEU A 44 -8.34 -5.48 -17.78
CA LEU A 44 -7.38 -6.43 -18.34
C LEU A 44 -7.92 -7.86 -18.30
N TRP A 45 -8.57 -8.25 -17.21
CA TRP A 45 -9.23 -9.56 -17.11
C TRP A 45 -10.27 -9.77 -18.22
N GLU A 46 -11.16 -8.79 -18.40
CA GLU A 46 -12.30 -8.86 -19.33
C GLU A 46 -11.87 -8.73 -20.80
N HIS A 47 -10.96 -7.81 -21.09
CA HIS A 47 -10.71 -7.34 -22.44
C HIS A 47 -9.33 -7.67 -22.99
N TRP A 48 -8.37 -8.06 -22.14
CA TRP A 48 -6.99 -8.32 -22.55
C TRP A 48 -6.61 -9.80 -22.47
N LEU A 49 -6.98 -10.48 -21.39
CA LEU A 49 -6.66 -11.90 -21.26
C LEU A 49 -7.40 -12.74 -22.31
N SER A 50 -6.67 -13.68 -22.91
CA SER A 50 -7.29 -14.71 -23.74
C SER A 50 -8.14 -15.63 -22.87
N ARG A 51 -9.13 -16.30 -23.50
CA ARG A 51 -9.95 -17.31 -22.83
C ARG A 51 -9.09 -18.38 -22.16
N HIS A 52 -8.03 -18.82 -22.82
CA HIS A 52 -7.16 -19.87 -22.28
C HIS A 52 -6.39 -19.40 -21.05
N GLN A 53 -5.81 -18.19 -21.06
CA GLN A 53 -5.14 -17.62 -19.88
C GLN A 53 -6.10 -17.49 -18.69
N ARG A 54 -7.35 -17.05 -18.91
CA ARG A 54 -8.36 -17.03 -17.83
C ARG A 54 -8.64 -18.42 -17.30
N GLN A 55 -8.79 -19.42 -18.16
CA GLN A 55 -9.03 -20.81 -17.76
C GLN A 55 -7.88 -21.39 -16.92
N GLU A 56 -6.63 -21.09 -17.25
CA GLU A 56 -5.46 -21.51 -16.45
C GLU A 56 -5.50 -20.90 -15.05
N ILE A 57 -5.79 -19.60 -14.93
CA ILE A 57 -5.91 -18.93 -13.63
C ILE A 57 -7.09 -19.49 -12.83
N VAL A 58 -8.24 -19.72 -13.48
CA VAL A 58 -9.43 -20.29 -12.82
C VAL A 58 -9.15 -21.71 -12.34
N GLY A 59 -8.44 -22.52 -13.14
CA GLY A 59 -8.10 -23.90 -12.81
C GLY A 59 -7.06 -24.05 -11.70
N SER A 60 -6.28 -23.00 -11.40
CA SER A 60 -5.30 -23.02 -10.30
C SER A 60 -5.91 -22.76 -8.93
N LEU A 61 -7.15 -22.25 -8.87
CA LEU A 61 -7.86 -22.03 -7.62
C LEU A 61 -8.35 -23.34 -7.02
N SER A 62 -8.33 -23.44 -5.68
CA SER A 62 -8.89 -24.60 -4.96
C SER A 62 -10.37 -24.83 -5.25
N GLN A 63 -11.10 -23.76 -5.59
CA GLN A 63 -12.49 -23.79 -6.04
C GLN A 63 -12.60 -23.02 -7.35
N PRO A 64 -12.50 -23.70 -8.51
CA PRO A 64 -12.51 -23.04 -9.82
C PRO A 64 -13.80 -22.27 -10.07
N ASN A 65 -13.69 -20.94 -10.15
CA ASN A 65 -14.80 -20.04 -10.44
C ASN A 65 -14.26 -18.76 -11.10
N GLU A 66 -14.81 -18.38 -12.26
CA GLU A 66 -14.33 -17.24 -13.05
C GLU A 66 -14.54 -15.89 -12.35
N GLU A 67 -15.68 -15.71 -11.69
CA GLU A 67 -15.97 -14.51 -10.91
C GLU A 67 -15.04 -14.39 -9.70
N MET A 68 -14.77 -15.50 -9.00
CA MET A 68 -13.83 -15.53 -7.89
C MET A 68 -12.40 -15.22 -8.34
N ALA A 69 -11.96 -15.74 -9.49
CA ALA A 69 -10.64 -15.44 -10.05
C ALA A 69 -10.48 -13.96 -10.45
N LYS A 70 -11.53 -13.38 -11.05
CA LYS A 70 -11.58 -11.94 -11.35
C LYS A 70 -11.55 -11.10 -10.08
N ASN A 71 -12.35 -11.47 -9.08
CA ASN A 71 -12.41 -10.75 -7.80
C ASN A 71 -11.08 -10.86 -7.04
N LEU A 72 -10.42 -12.01 -7.06
CA LEU A 72 -9.08 -12.19 -6.48
C LEU A 72 -8.04 -11.34 -7.19
N SER A 73 -8.08 -11.27 -8.53
CA SER A 73 -7.21 -10.38 -9.30
C SER A 73 -7.45 -8.91 -8.93
N GLY A 74 -8.72 -8.50 -8.79
CA GLY A 74 -9.09 -7.18 -8.28
C GLY A 74 -8.61 -6.93 -6.86
N PHE A 75 -8.69 -7.92 -5.97
CA PHE A 75 -8.18 -7.83 -4.60
C PHE A 75 -6.66 -7.61 -4.58
N LEU A 76 -5.90 -8.42 -5.31
CA LEU A 76 -4.44 -8.27 -5.45
C LEU A 76 -4.07 -6.85 -5.92
N ALA A 77 -4.81 -6.32 -6.90
CA ALA A 77 -4.64 -4.94 -7.37
C ALA A 77 -5.01 -3.89 -6.30
N ALA A 78 -6.11 -4.09 -5.58
CA ALA A 78 -6.57 -3.20 -4.52
C ALA A 78 -5.63 -3.17 -3.30
N THR A 79 -4.81 -4.20 -3.12
CA THR A 79 -3.92 -4.32 -1.96
C THR A 79 -2.44 -4.27 -2.29
N HIS A 80 -2.04 -4.23 -3.57
CA HIS A 80 -0.61 -4.30 -3.94
C HIS A 80 0.25 -3.27 -3.20
N ASP A 81 -0.30 -2.06 -3.04
CA ASP A 81 0.35 -0.91 -2.40
C ASP A 81 -0.17 -0.64 -0.98
N ILE A 82 -0.84 -1.59 -0.32
CA ILE A 82 -1.37 -1.38 1.05
C ILE A 82 -0.27 -1.01 2.05
N GLY A 83 0.96 -1.51 1.86
CA GLY A 83 2.10 -1.14 2.68
C GLY A 83 2.50 0.33 2.59
N LYS A 84 2.00 1.08 1.59
CA LYS A 84 2.16 2.54 1.55
C LYS A 84 1.35 3.25 2.63
N ALA A 85 0.32 2.62 3.19
CA ALA A 85 -0.45 3.16 4.31
C ALA A 85 0.30 3.09 5.66
N THR A 86 1.56 2.65 5.67
CA THR A 86 2.39 2.65 6.87
C THR A 86 2.97 4.04 7.17
N PRO A 87 3.11 4.42 8.45
CA PRO A 87 3.75 5.67 8.87
C PRO A 87 5.15 5.85 8.26
N VAL A 88 5.94 4.78 8.17
CA VAL A 88 7.28 4.85 7.59
C VAL A 88 7.26 5.20 6.10
N PHE A 89 6.27 4.72 5.34
CA PHE A 89 6.17 5.09 3.94
C PHE A 89 5.66 6.51 3.78
N GLN A 90 4.61 6.88 4.51
CA GLN A 90 4.01 8.20 4.42
C GLN A 90 4.97 9.33 4.80
N SER A 91 5.98 9.02 5.62
CA SER A 91 7.00 9.96 6.06
C SER A 91 8.25 10.01 5.17
N LYS A 92 8.31 9.22 4.08
CA LYS A 92 9.48 9.20 3.19
C LYS A 92 9.70 10.58 2.57
N PRO A 93 10.95 11.10 2.54
CA PRO A 93 11.25 12.33 1.83
C PRO A 93 10.99 12.18 0.34
N SER A 94 10.58 13.27 -0.31
CA SER A 94 10.46 13.33 -1.76
C SER A 94 11.81 13.15 -2.43
N PHE A 95 11.81 12.51 -3.61
CA PHE A 95 13.04 12.24 -4.36
C PHE A 95 13.78 13.53 -4.76
N TYR A 96 13.04 14.60 -5.04
CA TYR A 96 13.58 15.91 -5.39
C TYR A 96 13.87 16.81 -4.17
N GLN A 97 13.78 16.26 -2.94
CA GLN A 97 14.00 16.99 -1.68
C GLN A 97 13.13 18.25 -1.53
N SER A 98 11.88 18.14 -1.98
CA SER A 98 10.83 19.14 -1.82
C SER A 98 10.35 19.18 -0.37
N HIS A 99 11.13 19.83 0.51
CA HIS A 99 10.86 19.89 1.95
C HIS A 99 9.49 20.50 2.28
N ASP A 100 9.02 21.46 1.49
CA ASP A 100 7.73 22.10 1.71
C ASP A 100 6.55 21.17 1.37
N LEU A 101 6.64 20.40 0.26
CA LEU A 101 5.64 19.37 -0.07
C LEU A 101 5.63 18.25 0.98
N ASP A 102 6.81 17.81 1.41
CA ASP A 102 6.94 16.79 2.45
C ASP A 102 6.31 17.25 3.76
N ARG A 103 6.55 18.50 4.17
CA ARG A 103 5.93 19.12 5.36
C ARG A 103 4.41 19.21 5.22
N GLU A 104 3.90 19.71 4.08
CA GLU A 104 2.46 19.83 3.84
C GLU A 104 1.73 18.48 3.96
N LEU A 105 2.32 17.39 3.43
CA LEU A 105 1.73 16.06 3.51
C LEU A 105 1.81 15.48 4.95
N LEU A 106 2.90 15.70 5.66
CA LEU A 106 3.03 15.28 7.06
C LEU A 106 2.06 16.04 7.99
N GLU A 107 1.92 17.36 7.81
CA GLU A 107 0.98 18.18 8.57
C GLU A 107 -0.49 17.79 8.30
N LYS A 108 -0.82 17.26 7.12
CA LYS A 108 -2.13 16.67 6.85
C LYS A 108 -2.37 15.40 7.68
N LEU A 109 -1.36 14.54 7.79
CA LEU A 109 -1.45 13.34 8.63
C LEU A 109 -1.59 13.71 10.11
N GLU A 110 -0.84 14.70 10.60
CA GLU A 110 -0.98 15.18 11.98
C GLU A 110 -2.39 15.71 12.26
N ARG A 111 -2.97 16.46 11.32
CA ARG A 111 -4.35 16.95 11.42
C ARG A 111 -5.39 15.82 11.43
N ASP A 112 -5.07 14.67 10.85
CA ASP A 112 -5.92 13.48 10.81
C ASP A 112 -5.67 12.50 11.98
N GLY A 113 -4.79 12.86 12.92
CA GLY A 113 -4.57 12.12 14.16
C GLY A 113 -3.26 11.33 14.26
N PHE A 114 -2.36 11.45 13.27
CA PHE A 114 -1.02 10.87 13.36
C PHE A 114 -0.14 11.72 14.29
N VAL A 115 0.05 11.28 15.54
CA VAL A 115 0.79 12.08 16.54
C VAL A 115 2.29 12.10 16.22
N GLY A 116 2.87 13.30 16.22
CA GLY A 116 4.32 13.56 16.16
C GLY A 116 5.05 13.05 14.91
N ILE A 117 4.33 12.63 13.86
CA ILE A 117 4.90 11.98 12.67
C ILE A 117 5.96 12.85 11.97
N THR A 118 5.85 14.18 12.03
CA THR A 118 6.86 15.13 11.51
C THR A 118 8.24 14.98 12.16
N LYS A 119 8.33 14.46 13.38
CA LYS A 119 9.57 14.40 14.18
C LYS A 119 10.20 13.01 14.23
N TYR A 120 9.45 11.96 13.87
CA TYR A 120 9.81 10.58 14.21
C TYR A 120 10.52 9.81 13.11
N TYR A 121 10.34 10.18 11.84
CA TYR A 121 10.86 9.42 10.70
C TYR A 121 12.36 9.09 10.81
N GLY A 122 13.22 10.08 11.06
CA GLY A 122 14.67 9.87 11.15
C GLY A 122 15.18 9.34 12.49
N ARG A 123 14.30 9.17 13.49
CA ARG A 123 14.70 8.81 14.87
C ARG A 123 14.22 7.42 15.30
N LEU A 124 13.00 7.06 14.93
CA LEU A 124 12.28 5.90 15.47
C LEU A 124 11.86 4.90 14.39
N MET A 125 12.01 5.25 13.12
CA MET A 125 11.65 4.41 11.98
C MET A 125 12.88 4.01 11.19
N ASN A 126 12.82 2.83 10.56
CA ASN A 126 13.86 2.31 9.68
C ASN A 126 13.29 2.02 8.28
N PRO A 127 13.25 3.00 7.38
CA PRO A 127 12.60 2.89 6.07
C PRO A 127 13.22 1.86 5.14
N GLU A 128 14.51 1.59 5.31
CA GLU A 128 15.26 0.59 4.51
C GLU A 128 14.85 -0.84 4.87
N LYS A 129 14.38 -1.07 6.11
CA LYS A 129 13.99 -2.39 6.60
C LYS A 129 12.55 -2.78 6.32
N THR A 130 11.73 -1.81 5.92
CA THR A 130 10.31 -2.04 5.59
C THR A 130 9.97 -1.43 4.21
N PRO A 131 10.50 -1.99 3.11
CA PRO A 131 9.99 -1.68 1.77
C PRO A 131 8.48 -1.92 1.72
N HIS A 132 7.73 -1.06 1.00
CA HIS A 132 6.27 -1.10 1.06
C HIS A 132 5.64 -2.39 0.51
N ALA A 133 6.33 -3.11 -0.39
CA ALA A 133 5.86 -4.42 -0.83
C ALA A 133 5.95 -5.46 0.29
N ILE A 134 7.09 -5.52 0.99
CA ILE A 134 7.26 -6.36 2.20
C ILE A 134 6.22 -5.97 3.26
N ALA A 135 6.06 -4.67 3.50
CA ALA A 135 5.05 -4.16 4.42
C ALA A 135 3.63 -4.60 4.04
N GLY A 136 3.32 -4.58 2.74
CA GLY A 136 2.05 -5.05 2.21
C GLY A 136 1.81 -6.53 2.48
N GLN A 137 2.81 -7.38 2.22
CA GLN A 137 2.72 -8.80 2.53
C GLN A 137 2.51 -9.04 4.04
N VAL A 138 3.32 -8.41 4.89
CA VAL A 138 3.23 -8.54 6.36
C VAL A 138 1.85 -8.14 6.89
N LEU A 139 1.29 -7.02 6.40
CA LEU A 139 -0.04 -6.57 6.79
C LEU A 139 -1.14 -7.54 6.35
N LEU A 140 -1.06 -8.07 5.13
CA LEU A 140 -2.05 -9.05 4.66
C LEU A 140 -2.00 -10.33 5.48
N GLU A 141 -0.80 -10.84 5.79
CA GLU A 141 -0.64 -12.03 6.64
C GLU A 141 -1.14 -11.79 8.06
N SER A 142 -0.91 -10.61 8.64
CA SER A 142 -1.43 -10.27 9.97
C SER A 142 -2.96 -10.15 10.01
N TYR A 143 -3.59 -9.84 8.88
CA TYR A 143 -5.05 -9.87 8.70
C TYR A 143 -5.60 -11.26 8.31
N GLY A 144 -4.75 -12.29 8.27
CA GLY A 144 -5.15 -13.68 8.03
C GLY A 144 -5.21 -14.08 6.55
N VAL A 145 -4.67 -13.27 5.64
CA VAL A 145 -4.50 -13.66 4.23
C VAL A 145 -3.36 -14.67 4.12
N GLY A 146 -3.60 -15.79 3.45
CA GLY A 146 -2.59 -16.84 3.27
C GLY A 146 -1.37 -16.36 2.47
N SER A 147 -0.21 -16.99 2.75
CA SER A 147 1.06 -16.66 2.09
C SER A 147 1.06 -16.92 0.58
N ASP A 148 0.18 -17.80 0.12
CA ASP A 148 -0.08 -18.09 -1.29
C ASP A 148 -0.63 -16.86 -2.05
N ILE A 149 -1.35 -15.97 -1.37
CA ILE A 149 -1.88 -14.73 -1.93
C ILE A 149 -1.03 -13.52 -1.53
N SER A 150 -0.66 -13.40 -0.25
CA SER A 150 0.09 -12.23 0.25
C SER A 150 1.48 -12.08 -0.38
N SER A 151 2.13 -13.19 -0.74
CA SER A 151 3.45 -13.16 -1.40
C SER A 151 3.40 -12.57 -2.81
N ILE A 152 2.28 -12.67 -3.52
CA ILE A 152 2.08 -12.02 -4.82
C ILE A 152 2.11 -10.49 -4.65
N VAL A 153 1.48 -9.99 -3.58
CA VAL A 153 1.56 -8.57 -3.18
C VAL A 153 2.98 -8.20 -2.75
N GLY A 154 3.65 -9.05 -1.97
CA GLY A 154 5.05 -8.84 -1.59
C GLY A 154 6.02 -8.75 -2.76
N ALA A 155 5.71 -9.41 -3.88
CA ALA A 155 6.55 -9.51 -5.06
C ALA A 155 6.27 -8.47 -6.15
N HIS A 156 5.37 -7.50 -5.94
CA HIS A 156 4.87 -6.66 -7.04
C HIS A 156 5.91 -5.72 -7.68
N HIS A 157 7.09 -5.53 -7.08
CA HIS A 157 8.25 -4.86 -7.70
C HIS A 157 9.21 -5.81 -8.43
N GLY A 158 8.82 -7.08 -8.63
CA GLY A 158 9.53 -8.06 -9.44
C GLY A 158 10.32 -9.12 -8.65
N THR A 159 10.43 -8.99 -7.33
CA THR A 159 11.18 -9.94 -6.49
C THR A 159 10.37 -10.32 -5.24
N PRO A 160 10.02 -11.61 -5.05
CA PRO A 160 9.41 -12.08 -3.81
C PRO A 160 10.42 -12.11 -2.66
N VAL A 161 9.93 -12.12 -1.43
CA VAL A 161 10.77 -12.35 -0.25
C VAL A 161 11.21 -13.82 -0.22
N GLU A 162 12.52 -14.07 -0.14
CA GLU A 162 13.09 -15.42 -0.16
C GLU A 162 12.95 -16.12 1.20
N ASP A 163 13.24 -15.39 2.29
CA ASP A 163 13.20 -15.92 3.65
C ASP A 163 11.90 -15.54 4.37
N LYS A 164 11.08 -16.54 4.70
CA LYS A 164 9.84 -16.35 5.47
C LYS A 164 10.09 -15.72 6.85
N SER A 165 11.29 -15.89 7.42
CA SER A 165 11.67 -15.26 8.68
C SER A 165 11.71 -13.74 8.59
N GLU A 166 11.97 -13.20 7.39
CA GLU A 166 11.91 -11.77 7.12
C GLU A 166 10.49 -11.24 7.23
N ILE A 167 9.47 -12.01 6.84
CA ILE A 167 8.06 -11.60 6.99
C ILE A 167 7.60 -11.71 8.44
N SER A 168 7.84 -12.86 9.09
CA SER A 168 7.30 -13.13 10.42
C SER A 168 7.92 -12.29 11.54
N SER A 169 9.14 -11.79 11.34
CA SER A 169 9.84 -10.95 12.32
C SER A 169 9.51 -9.44 12.20
N GLN A 170 8.90 -8.98 11.11
CA GLN A 170 8.75 -7.54 10.82
C GLN A 170 7.94 -6.80 11.87
N LEU A 171 6.77 -7.30 12.24
CA LEU A 171 5.93 -6.62 13.24
C LEU A 171 6.62 -6.56 14.61
N GLY A 172 7.35 -7.60 15.01
CA GLY A 172 8.10 -7.60 16.27
C GLY A 172 9.35 -6.72 16.25
N SER A 173 10.01 -6.59 15.10
CA SER A 173 11.29 -5.88 14.97
C SER A 173 11.12 -4.41 14.58
N TYR A 174 10.03 -4.07 13.90
CA TYR A 174 9.82 -2.76 13.28
C TYR A 174 8.40 -2.21 13.54
N ALA A 175 7.77 -2.54 14.67
CA ALA A 175 6.40 -2.09 15.00
C ALA A 175 6.15 -0.59 14.75
N ASN A 176 7.12 0.28 15.08
CA ASN A 176 7.05 1.72 14.82
C ASN A 176 6.89 2.07 13.34
N ASN A 177 7.47 1.28 12.43
CA ASN A 177 7.33 1.50 10.99
C ASN A 177 5.87 1.31 10.53
N TYR A 178 5.14 0.39 11.16
CA TYR A 178 3.78 0.00 10.80
C TYR A 178 2.70 0.78 11.54
N PHE A 179 2.90 1.09 12.83
CA PHE A 179 1.82 1.52 13.72
C PHE A 179 2.15 2.70 14.65
N GLN A 180 3.37 3.24 14.63
CA GLN A 180 3.81 4.27 15.60
C GLN A 180 3.61 3.86 17.08
N GLU A 181 3.80 2.58 17.41
CA GLU A 181 3.47 2.00 18.73
C GLU A 181 4.16 2.66 19.93
N GLN A 182 5.34 3.26 19.77
CA GLN A 182 6.08 3.88 20.90
C GLN A 182 5.52 5.22 21.40
N ASP A 183 4.42 5.75 20.84
CA ASP A 183 3.91 7.07 21.21
C ASP A 183 2.91 7.07 22.40
N LYS A 184 2.79 5.96 23.15
CA LYS A 184 1.96 5.93 24.38
C LYS A 184 2.65 6.50 25.62
N GLU A 185 3.97 6.67 25.63
CA GLU A 185 4.70 7.18 26.81
C GLU A 185 4.97 8.69 26.77
N GLY A 186 4.52 9.41 25.73
CA GLY A 186 4.72 10.86 25.57
C GLY A 186 3.46 11.72 25.71
N ALA A 187 2.29 11.12 25.92
CA ALA A 187 1.02 11.83 26.08
C ALA A 187 0.72 12.08 27.58
N VAL A 188 1.47 12.98 28.21
CA VAL A 188 1.09 13.67 29.46
C VAL A 188 1.41 15.15 29.32
#